data_AF-A0A973WNE4-F1
#
_entry.id   AF-A0A973WNE4-F1
#
_cell.length_a   1.000
_cell.length_b   1.000
_cell.length_c   1.000
_cell.angle_alpha   90.00
_cell.angle_beta   90.00
_cell.angle_gamma   90.00
#
_symmetry.space_group_name_H-M   'P 1'
#
loop_
_entity.id
_entity.type
_entity.pdbx_description
1 polymer ?
#
loop_
_entity_poly.entity_id
_entity_poly.type
_entity_poly.pdbx_seq_one_letter_code
_entity_poly.pdbx_strand_id
1 'polypeptide(L)'
;MEVVMPSKRCLLLLGGALATVAAPAVLVRPAFAERRESHDKLKAAGKKEEDVTPPEDLMREHGVLDRVLLLYEAAIRKLSSNEDFNPALVTQSARIIRDFINNYHEKSEEEHVFPRFKKAGKMTELVDTLLRQHAAGRKVTETILRLAPSGRSNADDRRQLIGSMQSFITMYRPHAAREDTDLFPKLKDVVSPHEYDAMGEDFEKKEHELFGEDGFEKMAARVAQLEQQMGIHDLDQFTPH
;
A
#
# COMPACT_ATOMS: atom_id res chain seq x y z
N MET A 1 30.59 -33.69 -27.86
CA MET A 1 29.89 -34.28 -29.01
C MET A 1 29.01 -33.18 -29.59
N GLU A 2 29.52 -32.50 -30.62
CA GLU A 2 28.69 -31.77 -31.57
C GLU A 2 27.79 -32.73 -32.34
N VAL A 3 26.75 -32.18 -32.98
CA VAL A 3 26.16 -32.50 -34.31
C VAL A 3 24.70 -32.00 -34.26
N VAL A 4 24.42 -30.77 -34.72
CA VAL A 4 24.10 -30.40 -36.13
C VAL A 4 22.64 -30.71 -36.50
N MET A 5 21.87 -29.65 -36.76
CA MET A 5 20.63 -29.67 -37.57
C MET A 5 20.94 -30.09 -39.02
N PRO A 6 19.98 -30.61 -39.80
CA PRO A 6 19.44 -29.73 -40.84
C PRO A 6 17.97 -30.00 -41.30
N SER A 7 17.29 -28.89 -41.63
CA SER A 7 16.58 -28.58 -42.90
C SER A 7 16.12 -29.74 -43.80
N LYS A 8 14.88 -29.64 -44.34
CA LYS A 8 14.62 -29.52 -45.80
C LYS A 8 13.15 -29.25 -46.18
N ARG A 9 13.04 -28.55 -47.31
CA ARG A 9 11.89 -28.03 -48.06
C ARG A 9 11.10 -29.12 -48.82
N CYS A 10 9.85 -28.84 -49.20
CA CYS A 10 9.17 -29.34 -50.43
C CYS A 10 7.93 -28.43 -50.69
N LEU A 11 7.77 -27.62 -51.74
CA LEU A 11 7.74 -27.75 -53.22
C LEU A 11 6.38 -28.21 -53.81
N LEU A 12 5.99 -27.52 -54.90
CA LEU A 12 4.96 -27.76 -55.96
C LEU A 12 3.77 -26.77 -55.89
N LEU A 13 3.50 -25.87 -56.86
CA LEU A 13 3.39 -25.84 -58.35
C LEU A 13 1.93 -25.91 -58.86
N LEU A 14 1.76 -25.31 -60.05
CA LEU A 14 0.56 -25.11 -60.91
C LEU A 14 -0.30 -23.88 -60.55
N GLY A 15 -0.63 -22.95 -61.45
CA GLY A 15 -0.45 -22.86 -62.90
C GLY A 15 -1.64 -22.09 -63.50
N GLY A 16 -1.40 -21.20 -64.48
CA GLY A 16 -2.36 -20.93 -65.54
C GLY A 16 -3.01 -19.54 -65.67
N ALA A 17 -2.79 -18.97 -66.86
CA ALA A 17 -3.65 -18.07 -67.66
C ALA A 17 -3.59 -16.54 -67.43
N LEU A 18 -3.01 -15.87 -68.44
CA LEU A 18 -3.24 -14.47 -68.81
C LEU A 18 -4.65 -14.29 -69.42
N ALA A 19 -5.32 -13.20 -69.06
CA ALA A 19 -6.24 -12.49 -69.94
C ALA A 19 -6.19 -10.99 -69.62
N THR A 20 -5.81 -10.18 -70.61
CA THR A 20 -5.76 -8.72 -70.56
C THR A 20 -7.13 -8.12 -70.83
N VAL A 21 -7.63 -7.25 -69.95
CA VAL A 21 -8.69 -6.28 -70.24
C VAL A 21 -8.31 -4.94 -69.59
N ALA A 22 -8.29 -3.89 -70.40
CA ALA A 22 -7.96 -2.52 -70.00
C ALA A 22 -9.17 -1.80 -69.38
N ALA A 23 -8.98 -1.07 -68.26
CA ALA A 23 -9.85 0.02 -67.78
C ALA A 23 -9.12 0.82 -66.66
N PRO A 24 -9.58 2.04 -66.29
CA PRO A 24 -8.77 3.26 -66.20
C PRO A 24 -8.06 3.47 -64.85
N ALA A 25 -7.04 4.33 -64.88
CA ALA A 25 -6.30 4.78 -63.71
C ALA A 25 -7.21 5.47 -62.68
N VAL A 26 -7.35 4.84 -61.51
CA VAL A 26 -7.86 5.47 -60.29
C VAL A 26 -6.66 5.77 -59.41
N LEU A 27 -6.42 7.06 -59.16
CA LEU A 27 -5.46 7.55 -58.16
C LEU A 27 -5.96 7.16 -56.76
N VAL A 28 -5.52 6.00 -56.27
CA VAL A 28 -5.68 5.63 -54.86
C VAL A 28 -4.51 6.24 -54.09
N ARG A 29 -4.80 7.28 -53.30
CA ARG A 29 -3.87 7.77 -52.26
C ARG A 29 -3.61 6.62 -51.29
N PRO A 30 -2.37 6.36 -50.84
CA PRO A 30 -2.13 5.25 -49.93
C PRO A 30 -2.75 5.60 -48.57
N ALA A 31 -3.81 4.89 -48.20
CA ALA A 31 -4.44 4.94 -46.87
C ALA A 31 -3.57 4.24 -45.78
N PHE A 32 -2.26 4.42 -45.84
CA PHE A 32 -1.31 3.83 -44.89
C PHE A 32 -0.86 4.80 -43.79
N ALA A 33 -1.31 6.05 -43.81
CA ALA A 33 -0.98 7.04 -42.78
C ALA A 33 -1.94 7.02 -41.57
N GLU A 34 -3.25 6.81 -41.77
CA GLU A 34 -4.23 6.85 -40.66
C GLU A 34 -4.17 5.61 -39.75
N ARG A 35 -3.77 4.45 -40.28
CA ARG A 35 -3.70 3.22 -39.46
C ARG A 35 -2.57 3.29 -38.44
N ARG A 36 -1.48 4.02 -38.71
CA ARG A 36 -0.37 4.23 -37.75
C ARG A 36 -0.76 5.20 -36.64
N GLU A 37 -1.42 6.31 -36.94
CA GLU A 37 -1.89 7.24 -35.90
C GLU A 37 -2.94 6.61 -34.98
N SER A 38 -3.84 5.78 -35.50
CA SER A 38 -4.81 5.08 -34.64
C SER A 38 -4.15 4.05 -33.73
N HIS A 39 -3.12 3.34 -34.23
CA HIS A 39 -2.41 2.32 -33.46
C HIS A 39 -1.44 2.94 -32.43
N ASP A 40 -0.86 4.11 -32.73
CA ASP A 40 -0.06 4.88 -31.78
C ASP A 40 -0.93 5.61 -30.74
N LYS A 41 -2.14 6.09 -31.09
CA LYS A 41 -3.10 6.61 -30.10
C LYS A 41 -3.69 5.51 -29.22
N LEU A 42 -3.89 4.30 -29.74
CA LEU A 42 -4.29 3.13 -28.92
C LEU A 42 -3.14 2.56 -28.08
N LYS A 43 -1.87 2.75 -28.49
CA LYS A 43 -0.69 2.41 -27.65
C LYS A 43 -0.31 3.50 -26.65
N ALA A 44 -0.65 4.76 -26.90
CA ALA A 44 -0.55 5.85 -25.94
C ALA A 44 -1.67 5.83 -24.89
N ALA A 45 -2.77 5.12 -25.20
CA ALA A 45 -3.73 4.62 -24.22
C ALA A 45 -3.30 3.25 -23.67
N GLY A 46 -1.98 2.99 -23.63
CA GLY A 46 -1.41 1.92 -22.83
C GLY A 46 -1.97 2.07 -21.43
N LYS A 47 -2.65 1.02 -20.97
CA LYS A 47 -3.24 0.87 -19.64
C LYS A 47 -2.57 1.84 -18.67
N LYS A 48 -3.27 2.91 -18.28
CA LYS A 48 -3.14 3.33 -16.90
C LYS A 48 -3.45 2.06 -16.13
N GLU A 49 -2.43 1.40 -15.58
CA GLU A 49 -2.65 0.66 -14.34
C GLU A 49 -3.52 1.59 -13.50
N GLU A 50 -4.63 1.07 -12.95
CA GLU A 50 -5.50 1.92 -12.13
C GLU A 50 -4.62 2.55 -11.06
N ASP A 51 -4.24 3.82 -11.25
CA ASP A 51 -3.40 4.56 -10.32
C ASP A 51 -4.12 4.49 -8.97
N VAL A 52 -3.47 3.91 -7.97
CA VAL A 52 -4.01 3.75 -6.62
C VAL A 52 -4.46 5.13 -6.15
N THR A 53 -5.75 5.26 -5.85
CA THR A 53 -6.29 6.59 -5.51
C THR A 53 -5.75 7.05 -4.16
N PRO A 54 -5.66 8.37 -3.87
CA PRO A 54 -5.10 8.83 -2.59
C PRO A 54 -5.79 8.21 -1.34
N PRO A 55 -7.13 8.07 -1.29
CA PRO A 55 -7.80 7.31 -0.23
C PRO A 55 -7.41 5.83 -0.19
N GLU A 56 -7.30 5.18 -1.35
CA GLU A 56 -6.93 3.76 -1.41
C GLU A 56 -5.50 3.54 -0.89
N ASP A 57 -4.59 4.45 -1.20
CA ASP A 57 -3.21 4.42 -0.71
C ASP A 57 -3.15 4.49 0.82
N LEU A 58 -3.82 5.49 1.41
CA LEU A 58 -3.94 5.62 2.86
C LEU A 58 -4.61 4.38 3.51
N MET A 59 -5.63 3.80 2.87
CA MET A 59 -6.29 2.59 3.36
C MET A 59 -5.40 1.35 3.26
N ARG A 60 -4.55 1.24 2.22
CA ARG A 60 -3.55 0.16 2.12
C ARG A 60 -2.55 0.27 3.27
N GLU A 61 -2.12 1.48 3.62
CA GLU A 61 -1.25 1.76 4.75
C GLU A 61 -1.89 1.39 6.09
N HIS A 62 -3.21 1.59 6.26
CA HIS A 62 -3.96 1.04 7.39
C HIS A 62 -3.92 -0.49 7.45
N GLY A 63 -3.90 -1.19 6.31
CA GLY A 63 -3.67 -2.63 6.27
C GLY A 63 -2.32 -3.05 6.88
N VAL A 64 -1.28 -2.22 6.74
CA VAL A 64 0.02 -2.43 7.42
C VAL A 64 -0.10 -2.20 8.92
N LEU A 65 -0.79 -1.13 9.34
CA LEU A 65 -1.08 -0.86 10.75
C LEU A 65 -1.81 -2.04 11.41
N ASP A 66 -2.90 -2.52 10.82
CA ASP A 66 -3.72 -3.62 11.35
C ASP A 66 -2.92 -4.90 11.56
N ARG A 67 -2.03 -5.23 10.61
CA ARG A 67 -1.12 -6.38 10.75
C ARG A 67 -0.12 -6.20 11.89
N VAL A 68 0.36 -4.99 12.12
CA VAL A 68 1.19 -4.70 13.31
C VAL A 68 0.38 -4.79 14.60
N LEU A 69 -0.92 -4.45 14.60
CA LEU A 69 -1.78 -4.68 15.76
C LEU A 69 -1.89 -6.17 16.10
N LEU A 70 -1.96 -7.06 15.10
CA LEU A 70 -1.93 -8.52 15.32
C LEU A 70 -0.61 -8.98 15.97
N LEU A 71 0.53 -8.39 15.57
CA LEU A 71 1.83 -8.65 16.19
C LEU A 71 1.85 -8.24 17.67
N TYR A 72 1.26 -7.09 18.01
CA TYR A 72 1.11 -6.66 19.40
C TYR A 72 0.20 -7.59 20.20
N GLU A 73 -0.92 -8.04 19.65
CA GLU A 73 -1.80 -9.01 20.33
C GLU A 73 -1.09 -10.33 20.60
N ALA A 74 -0.33 -10.84 19.63
CA ALA A 74 0.48 -12.03 19.80
C ALA A 74 1.53 -11.83 20.91
N ALA A 75 2.25 -10.72 20.89
CA ALA A 75 3.24 -10.38 21.92
C ALA A 75 2.59 -10.27 23.31
N ILE A 76 1.42 -9.65 23.43
CA ILE A 76 0.66 -9.58 24.70
C ILE A 76 0.34 -10.98 25.22
N ARG A 77 -0.16 -11.89 24.37
CA ARG A 77 -0.46 -13.28 24.78
C ARG A 77 0.78 -14.01 25.27
N LYS A 78 1.89 -13.91 24.54
CA LYS A 78 3.17 -14.54 24.89
C LYS A 78 3.75 -14.00 26.20
N LEU A 79 3.77 -12.67 26.37
CA LEU A 79 4.23 -12.03 27.60
C LEU A 79 3.35 -12.39 28.80
N SER A 80 2.02 -12.47 28.61
CA SER A 80 1.07 -12.78 29.70
C SER A 80 1.15 -14.23 30.16
N SER A 81 1.44 -15.15 29.25
CA SER A 81 1.62 -16.58 29.54
C SER A 81 3.07 -16.96 29.89
N ASN A 82 3.99 -15.98 29.88
CA ASN A 82 5.43 -16.19 30.06
C ASN A 82 6.02 -17.18 29.05
N GLU A 83 5.46 -17.22 27.83
CA GLU A 83 5.97 -17.98 26.70
C GLU A 83 7.27 -17.35 26.18
N ASP A 84 8.22 -18.17 25.75
CA ASP A 84 9.46 -17.69 25.15
C ASP A 84 9.22 -17.16 23.73
N PHE A 85 9.73 -15.97 23.44
CA PHE A 85 9.85 -15.41 22.11
C PHE A 85 10.96 -14.35 22.08
N ASN A 86 11.35 -13.92 20.89
CA ASN A 86 12.33 -12.86 20.70
C ASN A 86 11.71 -11.48 20.96
N PRO A 87 12.07 -10.73 22.03
CA PRO A 87 11.50 -9.42 22.32
C PRO A 87 11.83 -8.36 21.24
N ALA A 88 12.86 -8.58 20.43
CA ALA A 88 13.19 -7.70 19.31
C ALA A 88 12.06 -7.62 18.27
N LEU A 89 11.14 -8.59 18.23
CA LEU A 89 9.96 -8.52 17.35
C LEU A 89 9.04 -7.36 17.74
N VAL A 90 8.86 -7.08 19.03
CA VAL A 90 8.07 -5.94 19.51
C VAL A 90 8.77 -4.63 19.16
N THR A 91 10.08 -4.54 19.39
CA THR A 91 10.88 -3.36 19.02
C THR A 91 10.82 -3.07 17.52
N GLN A 92 10.94 -4.11 16.68
CA GLN A 92 10.87 -3.95 15.23
C GLN A 92 9.48 -3.53 14.75
N SER A 93 8.42 -4.10 15.34
CA SER A 93 7.03 -3.72 15.08
C SER A 93 6.78 -2.25 15.45
N ALA A 94 7.25 -1.81 16.62
CA ALA A 94 7.11 -0.43 17.06
C ALA A 94 7.89 0.57 16.21
N ARG A 95 9.01 0.16 15.60
CA ARG A 95 9.72 0.99 14.61
C ARG A 95 8.93 1.15 13.32
N ILE A 96 8.22 0.12 12.86
CA ILE A 96 7.31 0.24 11.70
C ILE A 96 6.21 1.25 12.02
N ILE A 97 5.57 1.15 13.18
CA ILE A 97 4.59 2.15 13.63
C ILE A 97 5.20 3.55 13.63
N ARG A 98 6.36 3.74 14.25
CA ARG A 98 6.97 5.07 14.35
C ARG A 98 7.30 5.65 12.99
N ASP A 99 7.98 4.86 12.15
CA ASP A 99 8.59 5.37 10.92
C ASP A 99 7.58 5.44 9.77
N PHE A 100 6.72 4.42 9.60
CA PHE A 100 5.77 4.32 8.49
C PHE A 100 4.38 4.90 8.85
N ILE A 101 3.84 4.56 10.02
CA ILE A 101 2.50 5.05 10.41
C ILE A 101 2.59 6.48 10.93
N ASN A 102 3.36 6.74 11.99
CA ASN A 102 3.33 8.04 12.67
C ASN A 102 4.06 9.16 11.91
N ASN A 103 5.19 8.84 11.27
CA ASN A 103 6.05 9.85 10.64
C ASN A 103 5.85 9.98 9.12
N TYR A 104 5.07 9.09 8.51
CA TYR A 104 4.75 9.14 7.08
C TYR A 104 3.24 9.21 6.85
N HIS A 105 2.48 8.14 7.10
CA HIS A 105 1.03 8.08 6.88
C HIS A 105 0.28 9.22 7.60
N GLU A 106 0.37 9.27 8.94
CA GLU A 106 -0.30 10.30 9.75
C GLU A 106 0.17 11.71 9.39
N LYS A 107 1.43 11.85 8.96
CA LYS A 107 1.96 13.15 8.52
C LYS A 107 1.34 13.58 7.20
N SER A 108 1.17 12.65 6.26
CA SER A 108 0.45 12.89 5.01
C SER A 108 -0.99 13.33 5.29
N GLU A 109 -1.66 12.73 6.26
CA GLU A 109 -3.01 13.16 6.67
C GLU A 109 -3.02 14.54 7.33
N GLU A 110 -2.13 14.76 8.31
CA GLU A 110 -1.98 16.01 9.05
C GLU A 110 -1.68 17.20 8.12
N GLU A 111 -0.87 16.98 7.09
CA GLU A 111 -0.37 18.02 6.19
C GLU A 111 -1.26 18.20 4.95
N HIS A 112 -1.83 17.12 4.42
CA HIS A 112 -2.54 17.15 3.15
C HIS A 112 -4.03 16.85 3.30
N VAL A 113 -4.50 15.96 4.18
CA VAL A 113 -5.93 15.58 4.23
C VAL A 113 -6.72 16.49 5.15
N PHE A 114 -6.36 16.52 6.43
CA PHE A 114 -7.11 17.20 7.49
C PHE A 114 -7.30 18.72 7.27
N PRO A 115 -6.32 19.48 6.73
CA PRO A 115 -6.52 20.91 6.47
C PRO A 115 -7.66 21.19 5.48
N ARG A 116 -7.94 20.29 4.53
CA ARG A 116 -9.01 20.45 3.53
C ARG A 116 -10.40 20.33 4.18
N PHE A 117 -10.57 19.36 5.07
CA PHE A 117 -11.79 19.22 5.89
C PHE A 117 -12.01 20.43 6.79
N LYS A 118 -10.95 20.91 7.46
CA LYS A 118 -11.00 22.13 8.28
C LYS A 118 -11.40 23.36 7.47
N LYS A 119 -10.76 23.57 6.31
CA LYS A 119 -11.07 24.69 5.40
C LYS A 119 -12.51 24.65 4.88
N ALA A 120 -13.03 23.45 4.61
CA ALA A 120 -14.41 23.25 4.17
C ALA A 120 -15.45 23.33 5.30
N GLY A 121 -15.01 23.42 6.57
CA GLY A 121 -15.92 23.40 7.73
C GLY A 121 -16.67 22.08 7.90
N LYS A 122 -16.14 20.96 7.37
CA LYS A 122 -16.76 19.64 7.45
C LYS A 122 -15.97 18.73 8.38
N MET A 123 -16.67 17.91 9.18
CA MET A 123 -16.09 16.88 10.04
C MET A 123 -15.00 17.40 11.01
N THR A 124 -15.07 18.68 11.40
CA THR A 124 -14.00 19.36 12.14
C THR A 124 -13.71 18.74 13.50
N GLU A 125 -14.75 18.28 14.21
CA GLU A 125 -14.64 17.61 15.52
C GLU A 125 -13.98 16.23 15.42
N LEU A 126 -14.27 15.49 14.33
CA LEU A 126 -13.61 14.22 14.05
C LEU A 126 -12.12 14.48 13.80
N VAL A 127 -11.78 15.42 12.92
CA VAL A 127 -10.39 15.80 12.64
C VAL A 127 -9.64 16.24 13.89
N ASP A 128 -10.25 17.03 14.78
CA ASP A 128 -9.61 17.40 16.06
C ASP A 128 -9.35 16.21 16.98
N THR A 129 -10.19 15.19 16.90
CA THR A 129 -10.01 13.95 17.65
C THR A 129 -8.89 13.11 17.05
N LEU A 130 -8.85 12.94 15.73
CA LEU A 130 -7.81 12.21 15.02
C LEU A 130 -6.42 12.83 15.28
N LEU A 131 -6.29 14.16 15.18
CA LEU A 131 -5.06 14.89 15.51
C LEU A 131 -4.57 14.64 16.94
N ARG A 132 -5.49 14.64 17.92
CA ARG A 132 -5.14 14.32 19.31
C ARG A 132 -4.73 12.85 19.47
N GLN A 133 -5.35 11.95 18.72
CA GLN A 133 -5.02 10.53 18.71
C GLN A 133 -3.65 10.27 18.08
N HIS A 134 -3.29 10.92 16.96
CA HIS A 134 -1.93 10.84 16.40
C HIS A 134 -0.86 11.26 17.42
N ALA A 135 -1.09 12.39 18.11
CA ALA A 135 -0.19 12.87 19.14
C ALA A 135 -0.08 11.91 20.34
N ALA A 136 -1.17 11.26 20.72
CA ALA A 136 -1.17 10.23 21.76
C ALA A 136 -0.46 8.94 21.30
N GLY A 137 -0.72 8.52 20.06
CA GLY A 137 -0.12 7.35 19.42
C GLY A 137 1.39 7.43 19.43
N ARG A 138 1.97 8.56 18.98
CA ARG A 138 3.41 8.83 19.06
C ARG A 138 3.99 8.62 20.46
N LYS A 139 3.32 9.12 21.51
CA LYS A 139 3.78 8.96 22.90
C LYS A 139 3.74 7.49 23.36
N VAL A 140 2.71 6.76 22.97
CA VAL A 140 2.57 5.34 23.29
C VAL A 140 3.63 4.52 22.53
N THR A 141 3.88 4.82 21.25
CA THR A 141 4.95 4.20 20.44
C THR A 141 6.32 4.35 21.10
N GLU A 142 6.69 5.56 21.54
CA GLU A 142 7.96 5.78 22.24
C GLU A 142 8.05 5.02 23.58
N THR A 143 6.91 4.87 24.27
CA THR A 143 6.85 4.06 25.49
C THR A 143 7.09 2.57 25.19
N ILE A 144 6.48 2.04 24.13
CA ILE A 144 6.69 0.65 23.67
C ILE A 144 8.15 0.45 23.29
N LEU A 145 8.75 1.35 22.50
CA LEU A 145 10.15 1.27 22.09
C LEU A 145 11.12 1.25 23.28
N ARG A 146 10.85 2.05 24.31
CA ARG A 146 11.66 2.09 25.52
C ARG A 146 11.55 0.81 26.36
N LEU A 147 10.36 0.22 26.46
CA LEU A 147 10.09 -0.92 27.34
C LEU A 147 10.32 -2.28 26.69
N ALA A 148 10.18 -2.39 25.37
CA ALA A 148 10.30 -3.66 24.64
C ALA A 148 11.61 -4.43 24.91
N PRO A 149 12.80 -3.79 24.98
CA PRO A 149 14.06 -4.51 25.23
C PRO A 149 14.12 -5.24 26.58
N SER A 150 13.50 -4.69 27.63
CA SER A 150 13.52 -5.23 29.00
C SER A 150 12.20 -5.88 29.42
N GLY A 151 11.14 -5.77 28.62
CA GLY A 151 9.80 -6.27 28.94
C GLY A 151 9.71 -7.79 29.15
N ARG A 152 10.73 -8.57 28.77
CA ARG A 152 10.81 -9.99 29.12
C ARG A 152 11.41 -10.20 30.52
N SER A 153 12.54 -9.57 30.81
CA SER A 153 13.33 -9.82 32.03
C SER A 153 12.87 -9.02 33.24
N ASN A 154 12.20 -7.88 33.05
CA ASN A 154 11.71 -7.02 34.11
C ASN A 154 10.18 -7.07 34.20
N ALA A 155 9.64 -7.42 35.38
CA ALA A 155 8.21 -7.59 35.60
C ALA A 155 7.39 -6.28 35.54
N ASP A 156 7.98 -5.15 35.96
CA ASP A 156 7.33 -3.85 35.86
C ASP A 156 7.29 -3.37 34.40
N ASP A 157 8.43 -3.47 33.70
CA ASP A 157 8.49 -3.14 32.27
C ASP A 157 7.53 -4.01 31.46
N ARG A 158 7.44 -5.31 31.77
CA ARG A 158 6.49 -6.23 31.13
C ARG A 158 5.05 -5.75 31.26
N ARG A 159 4.64 -5.38 32.47
CA ARG A 159 3.28 -4.90 32.76
C ARG A 159 2.99 -3.61 32.01
N GLN A 160 3.90 -2.64 32.06
CA GLN A 160 3.74 -1.36 31.36
C GLN A 160 3.74 -1.52 29.83
N LEU A 161 4.56 -2.44 29.30
CA LEU A 161 4.62 -2.75 27.88
C LEU A 161 3.29 -3.35 27.38
N ILE A 162 2.75 -4.34 28.11
CA ILE A 162 1.44 -4.93 27.81
C ILE A 162 0.36 -3.85 27.81
N GLY A 163 0.28 -3.03 28.86
CA GLY A 163 -0.70 -1.95 28.95
C GLY A 163 -0.57 -0.91 27.83
N SER A 164 0.66 -0.62 27.40
CA SER A 164 0.93 0.31 26.30
C SER A 164 0.48 -0.26 24.95
N MET A 165 0.80 -1.53 24.65
CA MET A 165 0.31 -2.21 23.44
C MET A 165 -1.23 -2.31 23.42
N GLN A 166 -1.85 -2.65 24.56
CA GLN A 166 -3.32 -2.69 24.68
C GLN A 166 -3.97 -1.32 24.43
N SER A 167 -3.40 -0.26 25.01
CA SER A 167 -3.90 1.11 24.80
C SER A 167 -3.76 1.54 23.34
N PHE A 168 -2.64 1.18 22.70
CA PHE A 168 -2.41 1.44 21.28
C PHE A 168 -3.47 0.75 20.41
N ILE A 169 -3.68 -0.56 20.59
CA ILE A 169 -4.70 -1.33 19.87
C ILE A 169 -6.11 -0.74 20.08
N THR A 170 -6.44 -0.40 21.32
CA THR A 170 -7.76 0.13 21.70
C THR A 170 -8.04 1.47 21.01
N MET A 171 -7.01 2.29 20.81
CA MET A 171 -7.14 3.58 20.13
C MET A 171 -7.16 3.44 18.61
N TYR A 172 -6.21 2.70 18.03
CA TYR A 172 -6.01 2.71 16.58
C TYR A 172 -7.06 1.93 15.79
N ARG A 173 -7.66 0.88 16.35
CA ARG A 173 -8.75 0.15 15.69
C ARG A 173 -9.94 1.05 15.33
N PRO A 174 -10.57 1.77 16.30
CA PRO A 174 -11.66 2.68 15.96
C PRO A 174 -11.18 3.94 15.23
N HIS A 175 -9.91 4.31 15.33
CA HIS A 175 -9.33 5.45 14.61
C HIS A 175 -9.30 5.19 13.10
N ALA A 176 -8.56 4.17 12.66
CA ALA A 176 -8.43 3.79 11.26
C ALA A 176 -9.80 3.43 10.66
N ALA A 177 -10.65 2.72 11.40
CA ALA A 177 -12.00 2.40 10.93
C ALA A 177 -12.84 3.64 10.60
N ARG A 178 -12.70 4.74 11.36
CA ARG A 178 -13.45 5.99 11.12
C ARG A 178 -12.86 6.81 10.00
N GLU A 179 -11.55 6.79 9.83
CA GLU A 179 -10.91 7.35 8.65
C GLU A 179 -11.40 6.64 7.39
N ASP A 180 -11.31 5.32 7.36
CA ASP A 180 -11.68 4.47 6.22
C ASP A 180 -13.16 4.58 5.83
N THR A 181 -14.08 4.59 6.81
CA THR A 181 -15.51 4.51 6.52
C THR A 181 -16.20 5.86 6.44
N ASP A 182 -15.70 6.86 7.19
CA ASP A 182 -16.41 8.12 7.38
C ASP A 182 -15.66 9.29 6.71
N LEU A 183 -14.34 9.41 6.92
CA LEU A 183 -13.55 10.57 6.48
C LEU A 183 -13.06 10.45 5.04
N PHE A 184 -12.28 9.40 4.70
CA PHE A 184 -11.70 9.23 3.37
C PHE A 184 -12.73 9.18 2.23
N PRO A 185 -13.90 8.52 2.38
CA PRO A 185 -14.93 8.54 1.34
C PRO A 185 -15.48 9.94 1.05
N LYS A 186 -15.29 10.88 1.99
CA LYS A 186 -15.73 12.28 1.89
C LYS A 186 -14.66 13.22 1.38
N LEU A 187 -13.47 12.73 1.04
CA LEU A 187 -12.38 13.59 0.55
C LEU A 187 -12.78 14.33 -0.73
N LYS A 188 -13.43 13.64 -1.69
CA LYS A 188 -13.92 14.26 -2.94
C LYS A 188 -14.98 15.36 -2.73
N ASP A 189 -15.63 15.40 -1.57
CA ASP A 189 -16.62 16.43 -1.22
C ASP A 189 -15.96 17.73 -0.71
N VAL A 190 -14.63 17.74 -0.50
CA VAL A 190 -13.86 18.87 0.06
C VAL A 190 -12.66 19.27 -0.78
N VAL A 191 -12.42 18.63 -1.93
CA VAL A 191 -11.34 18.97 -2.88
C VAL A 191 -11.86 19.04 -4.31
N SER A 192 -11.20 19.83 -5.15
CA SER A 192 -11.39 19.78 -6.59
C SER A 192 -10.77 18.51 -7.21
N PRO A 193 -11.19 18.08 -8.42
CA PRO A 193 -10.55 16.96 -9.11
C PRO A 193 -9.03 17.13 -9.29
N HIS A 194 -8.59 18.34 -9.60
CA HIS A 194 -7.16 18.63 -9.75
C HIS A 194 -6.39 18.51 -8.43
N GLU A 195 -6.95 19.00 -7.32
CA GLU A 195 -6.34 18.81 -5.99
C GLU A 195 -6.34 17.34 -5.57
N TYR A 196 -7.36 16.57 -5.98
CA TYR A 196 -7.44 15.13 -5.69
C TYR A 196 -6.34 14.36 -6.42
N ASP A 197 -6.15 14.61 -7.72
CA ASP A 197 -5.11 13.97 -8.51
C ASP A 197 -3.70 14.35 -8.00
N ALA A 198 -3.47 15.64 -7.72
CA ALA A 198 -2.19 16.12 -7.20
C ALA A 198 -1.83 15.53 -5.82
N MET A 199 -2.82 15.18 -4.99
CA MET A 199 -2.55 14.51 -3.71
C MET A 199 -1.94 13.12 -3.90
N GLY A 200 -2.33 12.39 -4.94
CA GLY A 200 -1.75 11.06 -5.23
C GLY A 200 -0.28 11.17 -5.60
N GLU A 201 0.06 12.11 -6.49
CA GLU A 201 1.45 12.39 -6.88
C GLU A 201 2.31 12.82 -5.67
N ASP A 202 1.76 13.66 -4.78
CA ASP A 202 2.45 14.10 -3.56
C ASP A 202 2.74 12.92 -2.60
N PHE A 203 1.79 12.00 -2.44
CA PHE A 203 1.94 10.81 -1.59
C PHE A 203 2.99 9.85 -2.16
N GLU A 204 2.89 9.50 -3.43
CA GLU A 204 3.85 8.63 -4.12
C GLU A 204 5.27 9.19 -4.03
N LYS A 205 5.44 10.50 -4.27
CA LYS A 205 6.73 11.16 -4.15
C LYS A 205 7.29 11.08 -2.73
N LYS A 206 6.46 11.33 -1.72
CA LYS A 206 6.88 11.28 -0.31
C LYS A 206 7.24 9.85 0.12
N GLU A 207 6.47 8.85 -0.35
CA GLU A 207 6.80 7.44 -0.15
C GLU A 207 8.18 7.14 -0.72
N HIS A 208 8.41 7.50 -1.98
CA HIS A 208 9.69 7.26 -2.66
C HIS A 208 10.86 7.96 -1.95
N GLU A 209 10.68 9.19 -1.48
CA GLU A 209 11.72 9.93 -0.75
C GLU A 209 12.11 9.25 0.57
N LEU A 210 11.15 8.64 1.27
CA LEU A 210 11.37 8.04 2.59
C LEU A 210 11.74 6.56 2.55
N PHE A 211 11.21 5.81 1.59
CA PHE A 211 11.28 4.35 1.53
C PHE A 211 11.84 3.81 0.19
N GLY A 212 12.09 4.69 -0.78
CA GLY A 212 12.51 4.34 -2.14
C GLY A 212 11.38 3.79 -3.00
N GLU A 213 11.72 3.33 -4.20
CA GLU A 213 10.77 2.62 -5.08
C GLU A 213 10.14 1.42 -4.35
N ASP A 214 8.85 1.17 -4.56
CA ASP A 214 8.09 0.08 -3.91
C ASP A 214 8.12 0.15 -2.37
N GLY A 215 7.97 1.36 -1.81
CA GLY A 215 8.09 1.62 -0.38
C GLY A 215 7.03 0.87 0.43
N PHE A 216 5.77 0.94 -0.02
CA PHE A 216 4.66 0.20 0.55
C PHE A 216 4.93 -1.31 0.53
N GLU A 217 5.29 -1.89 -0.62
CA GLU A 217 5.49 -3.33 -0.78
C GLU A 217 6.62 -3.84 0.10
N LYS A 218 7.72 -3.09 0.20
CA LYS A 218 8.83 -3.39 1.12
C LYS A 218 8.37 -3.38 2.58
N MET A 219 7.51 -2.44 2.95
CA MET A 219 6.97 -2.38 4.31
C MET A 219 6.04 -3.55 4.61
N ALA A 220 5.12 -3.86 3.70
CA ALA A 220 4.21 -5.00 3.82
C ALA A 220 4.96 -6.34 3.89
N ALA A 221 6.04 -6.50 3.11
CA ALA A 221 6.93 -7.66 3.16
C ALA A 221 7.69 -7.74 4.50
N ARG A 222 8.15 -6.61 5.02
CA ARG A 222 8.81 -6.54 6.33
C ARG A 222 7.86 -6.98 7.45
N VAL A 223 6.59 -6.54 7.42
CA VAL A 223 5.58 -7.01 8.39
C VAL A 223 5.33 -8.52 8.25
N ALA A 224 5.23 -9.04 7.02
CA ALA A 224 5.07 -10.48 6.78
C ALA A 224 6.19 -11.32 7.40
N GLN A 225 7.44 -10.85 7.32
CA GLN A 225 8.58 -11.51 7.96
C GLN A 225 8.47 -11.51 9.49
N LEU A 226 7.97 -10.42 10.09
CA LEU A 226 7.72 -10.36 11.54
C LEU A 226 6.60 -11.32 11.96
N GLU A 227 5.52 -11.41 11.19
CA GLU A 227 4.44 -12.37 11.43
C GLU A 227 4.95 -13.82 11.36
N GLN A 228 5.84 -14.13 10.41
CA GLN A 228 6.45 -15.44 10.30
C GLN A 228 7.29 -15.77 11.53
N GLN A 229 8.14 -14.83 11.97
CA GLN A 229 8.98 -15.01 13.17
C GLN A 229 8.17 -15.07 14.47
N MET A 230 7.05 -14.36 14.54
CA MET A 230 6.12 -14.39 15.67
C MET A 230 5.27 -15.68 15.69
N GLY A 231 5.21 -16.40 14.56
CA GLY A 231 4.40 -17.59 14.39
C GLY A 231 2.92 -17.27 14.18
N ILE A 232 2.61 -16.15 13.51
CA ILE A 232 1.23 -15.74 13.20
C ILE A 232 0.94 -15.52 11.71
N HIS A 233 1.86 -15.92 10.82
CA HIS A 233 1.73 -15.71 9.37
C HIS A 233 0.70 -16.61 8.67
N ASP A 234 0.34 -17.75 9.25
CA ASP A 234 -0.64 -18.65 8.66
C ASP A 234 -2.04 -18.07 8.88
N LEU A 235 -2.72 -17.73 7.79
CA LEU A 235 -4.06 -17.14 7.86
C LEU A 235 -5.08 -18.14 8.40
N ASP A 236 -4.92 -19.45 8.14
CA ASP A 236 -5.89 -20.47 8.54
C ASP A 236 -5.96 -20.65 10.06
N GLN A 237 -4.91 -20.27 10.80
CA GLN A 237 -4.91 -20.32 12.26
C GLN A 237 -5.98 -19.40 12.90
N PHE A 238 -6.51 -18.43 12.14
CA PHE A 238 -7.58 -17.53 12.58
C PHE A 238 -8.98 -18.02 12.18
N THR A 239 -9.08 -19.12 11.44
CA THR A 239 -10.36 -19.74 11.05
C THR A 239 -11.03 -20.36 12.29
N PRO A 240 -12.28 -19.99 12.63
CA PRO A 240 -13.01 -20.66 13.69
C PRO A 240 -13.45 -22.07 13.25
N HIS A 241 -13.35 -23.05 14.15
CA HIS A 241 -13.78 -24.43 13.96
C HIS A 241 -14.85 -24.83 14.98
#